data_AF-A0A2E6XYI9-F1
#
_entry.id   AF-A0A2E6XYI9-F1
#
_cell.length_a   1.000
_cell.length_b   1.000
_cell.length_c   1.000
_cell.angle_alpha   90.00
_cell.angle_beta   90.00
_cell.angle_gamma   90.00
#
_symmetry.space_group_name_H-M   'P 1'
#
loop_
_entity.id
_entity.type
_entity.pdbx_description
1 polymer ?
#
loop_
_entity_poly.entity_id
_entity_poly.type
_entity_poly.pdbx_seq_one_letter_code
_entity_poly.pdbx_strand_id
1 'polypeptide(L)'
;MFYQLYEFNHAAMSPVRAMADMTRLYFQNPLNPLTHTPVGRQVAAGCEMVERLTRRYGKPEFGLPETTVSGVKVQVREEIVWSKPFCNLLHFDRKTGPQKHPDPKILVIAPMSGHYATLLRGTVETLLPKADIYITDWIDARMVPLAQGHFDLDDYVDYIIEMLHYLGPNTHVLAVCQPSVPALAAAAVMEKHGDPMSPATLTLMGGPIDTRINPTAVNELAENKPIEWFENNVIMKVPFPQPGFMRDVYPGFLQLSGFMSMNLDRHVSAHRDYFQHLVAGDGDSAEKHRDFYDEYLAVMDLTAEFYLQTVDTVFIQHALPKGTYTHRGELVDCGAIRRTALLTVEGEKDDITGRGQTKAAHDLCTSLAPEMQAHYMQPSVGHYGVFNGSRFRSEIAPRILDFIRSHMMRPEKAPPLPRGTSEIAEATRGEDTAPTAKAPAKAAGPDAGVAAATMSDPLAAILLAEPQGVADDLTAITGIGPKLQTALNGAGIFHYWQIAGLNEAQIEALDGKLDFRGRIARDGWIEQAQKLAGEPAEH
;
A
#
# COMPACT_ATOMS: atom_id res chain seq x y z
N MET A 1 -4.24 26.46 -16.72
CA MET A 1 -3.05 27.00 -17.41
C MET A 1 -1.75 26.29 -17.02
N PHE A 2 -1.56 25.83 -15.77
CA PHE A 2 -0.30 25.22 -15.32
C PHE A 2 0.16 24.00 -16.16
N TYR A 3 -0.72 23.06 -16.51
CA TYR A 3 -0.37 21.93 -17.40
C TYR A 3 0.16 22.40 -18.77
N GLN A 4 -0.48 23.39 -19.40
CA GLN A 4 0.01 23.96 -20.67
C GLN A 4 1.41 24.58 -20.51
N LEU A 5 1.69 25.25 -19.39
CA LEU A 5 3.03 25.79 -19.10
C LEU A 5 4.06 24.68 -18.87
N TYR A 6 3.68 23.59 -18.21
CA TYR A 6 4.52 22.40 -17.98
C TYR A 6 4.91 21.71 -19.30
N GLU A 7 3.94 21.46 -20.19
CA GLU A 7 4.20 20.90 -21.53
C GLU A 7 5.02 21.86 -22.40
N PHE A 8 4.73 23.17 -22.35
CA PHE A 8 5.52 24.17 -23.07
C PHE A 8 6.97 24.23 -22.58
N ASN A 9 7.20 24.18 -21.27
CA ASN A 9 8.55 24.12 -20.70
C ASN A 9 9.28 22.84 -21.14
N HIS A 10 8.62 21.67 -21.11
CA HIS A 10 9.18 20.42 -21.59
C HIS A 10 9.52 20.44 -23.08
N ALA A 11 8.72 21.11 -23.92
CA ALA A 11 9.01 21.32 -25.33
C ALA A 11 10.21 22.27 -25.52
N ALA A 12 10.24 23.39 -24.79
CA ALA A 12 11.31 24.39 -24.84
C ALA A 12 12.68 23.85 -24.39
N MET A 13 12.69 22.90 -23.44
CA MET A 13 13.93 22.23 -22.99
C MET A 13 14.43 21.14 -23.95
N SER A 14 13.67 20.77 -25.00
CA SER A 14 14.06 19.68 -25.90
C SER A 14 15.37 19.88 -26.67
N PRO A 15 15.71 21.09 -27.18
CA PRO A 15 17.02 21.34 -27.79
C PRO A 15 18.17 21.23 -26.79
N VAL A 16 17.96 21.65 -25.53
CA VAL A 16 18.96 21.56 -24.46
C VAL A 16 19.24 20.09 -24.11
N ARG A 17 18.19 19.25 -24.02
CA ARG A 17 18.33 17.79 -23.87
C ARG A 17 19.13 17.17 -25.00
N ALA A 18 18.77 17.46 -26.25
CA ALA A 18 19.47 16.92 -27.41
C ALA A 18 20.96 17.29 -27.41
N MET A 19 21.29 18.53 -27.02
CA MET A 19 22.68 18.98 -26.88
C MET A 19 23.42 18.26 -25.75
N ALA A 20 22.76 18.06 -24.60
CA ALA A 20 23.31 17.31 -23.47
C ALA A 20 23.58 15.84 -23.83
N ASP A 21 22.64 15.16 -24.49
CA ASP A 21 22.80 13.77 -24.95
C ASP A 21 23.91 13.64 -26.01
N MET A 22 23.97 14.53 -27.01
CA MET A 22 25.06 14.54 -27.99
C MET A 22 26.42 14.72 -27.31
N THR A 23 26.51 15.61 -26.32
CA THR A 23 27.74 15.85 -25.55
C THR A 23 28.10 14.64 -24.69
N ARG A 24 27.12 14.03 -24.01
CA ARG A 24 27.30 12.81 -23.23
C ARG A 24 27.80 11.66 -24.10
N LEU A 25 27.17 11.41 -25.24
CA LEU A 25 27.59 10.38 -26.20
C LEU A 25 29.01 10.63 -26.72
N TYR A 26 29.38 11.87 -27.02
CA TYR A 26 30.74 12.23 -27.42
C TYR A 26 31.78 11.90 -26.35
N PHE A 27 31.51 12.22 -25.07
CA PHE A 27 32.41 11.94 -23.94
C PHE A 27 32.28 10.52 -23.34
N GLN A 28 31.35 9.70 -23.83
CA GLN A 28 31.23 8.28 -23.49
C GLN A 28 31.77 7.36 -24.60
N ASN A 29 32.02 7.87 -25.80
CA ASN A 29 32.57 7.10 -26.92
C ASN A 29 33.99 6.57 -26.58
N PRO A 30 34.24 5.24 -26.60
CA PRO A 30 35.56 4.67 -26.32
C PRO A 30 36.67 5.10 -27.29
N LEU A 31 36.31 5.60 -28.47
CA LEU A 31 37.25 6.12 -29.47
C LEU A 31 37.69 7.56 -29.21
N ASN A 32 37.08 8.26 -28.23
CA ASN A 32 37.46 9.62 -27.85
C ASN A 32 38.49 9.58 -26.69
N PRO A 33 39.73 10.07 -26.89
CA PRO A 33 40.74 10.10 -25.83
C PRO A 33 40.31 10.86 -24.57
N LEU A 34 39.40 11.84 -24.70
CA LEU A 34 38.91 12.63 -23.57
C LEU A 34 38.02 11.83 -22.62
N THR A 35 37.37 10.75 -23.09
CA THR A 35 36.51 9.85 -22.30
C THR A 35 37.21 9.28 -21.06
N HIS A 36 38.50 8.98 -21.17
CA HIS A 36 39.28 8.42 -20.06
C HIS A 36 39.81 9.48 -19.08
N THR A 37 39.71 10.77 -19.41
CA THR A 37 40.18 11.85 -18.54
C THR A 37 39.21 12.13 -17.39
N PRO A 38 39.66 12.67 -16.25
CA PRO A 38 38.76 13.14 -15.19
C PRO A 38 37.78 14.22 -15.68
N VAL A 39 38.23 15.13 -16.55
CA VAL A 39 37.41 16.22 -17.11
C VAL A 39 36.31 15.67 -18.01
N GLY A 40 36.63 14.76 -18.94
CA GLY A 40 35.63 14.15 -19.82
C GLY A 40 34.56 13.37 -19.06
N ARG A 41 34.95 12.64 -18.00
CA ARG A 41 34.01 11.95 -17.10
C ARG A 41 33.12 12.93 -16.32
N GLN A 42 33.66 14.05 -15.84
CA GLN A 42 32.86 15.10 -15.18
C GLN A 42 31.88 15.76 -16.15
N VAL A 43 32.29 16.06 -17.39
CA VAL A 43 31.40 16.64 -18.42
C VAL A 43 30.28 15.65 -18.79
N ALA A 44 30.61 14.36 -18.97
CA ALA A 44 29.61 13.33 -19.25
C ALA A 44 28.59 13.19 -18.10
N ALA A 45 29.05 13.17 -16.85
CA ALA A 45 28.17 13.11 -15.67
C ALA A 45 27.31 14.38 -15.50
N GLY A 46 27.86 15.56 -15.79
CA GLY A 46 27.08 16.80 -15.80
C GLY A 46 26.00 16.81 -16.88
N CYS A 47 26.31 16.30 -18.08
CA CYS A 47 25.32 16.13 -19.16
C CYS A 47 24.25 15.08 -18.81
N GLU A 48 24.63 13.97 -18.18
CA GLU A 48 23.68 12.97 -17.66
C GLU A 48 22.74 13.59 -16.60
N MET A 49 23.25 14.44 -15.70
CA MET A 49 22.41 15.16 -14.73
C MET A 49 21.44 16.14 -15.42
N VAL A 50 21.88 16.89 -16.43
CA VAL A 50 21.01 17.81 -17.20
C VAL A 50 19.94 17.04 -17.98
N GLU A 51 20.28 15.92 -18.61
CA GLU A 51 19.31 15.04 -19.26
C GLU A 51 18.28 14.53 -18.25
N ARG A 52 18.72 13.85 -17.18
CA ARG A 52 17.85 13.26 -16.15
C ARG A 52 16.91 14.26 -15.48
N LEU A 53 17.36 15.49 -15.23
CA LEU A 53 16.55 16.56 -14.61
C LEU A 53 15.51 17.17 -15.55
N THR A 54 15.65 16.98 -16.87
CA THR A 54 14.77 17.61 -17.87
C THR A 54 14.02 16.60 -18.75
N ARG A 55 14.36 15.32 -18.68
CA ARG A 55 13.76 14.21 -19.45
C ARG A 55 12.28 14.03 -19.08
N ARG A 56 11.46 13.75 -20.10
CA ARG A 56 10.13 13.16 -19.92
C ARG A 56 10.29 11.64 -19.84
N TYR A 57 9.95 11.04 -18.70
CA TYR A 57 9.93 9.59 -18.54
C TYR A 57 8.65 9.05 -19.19
N GLY A 58 8.81 8.33 -20.29
CA GLY A 58 7.72 7.59 -20.93
C GLY A 58 7.48 6.25 -20.24
N LYS A 59 6.39 5.58 -20.60
CA LYS A 59 6.08 4.23 -20.14
C LYS A 59 7.28 3.28 -20.37
N PRO A 60 7.83 2.62 -19.33
CA PRO A 60 8.85 1.60 -19.48
C PRO A 60 8.29 0.35 -20.18
N GLU A 61 9.17 -0.51 -20.67
CA GLU A 61 8.83 -1.88 -21.07
C GLU A 61 8.96 -2.83 -19.88
N PHE A 62 8.20 -3.93 -19.83
CA PHE A 62 8.47 -4.99 -18.85
C PHE A 62 9.84 -5.62 -19.12
N GLY A 63 10.17 -5.89 -20.39
CA GLY A 63 11.52 -6.29 -20.77
C GLY A 63 11.92 -7.64 -20.20
N LEU A 64 10.96 -8.58 -20.14
CA LEU A 64 11.15 -9.94 -19.63
C LEU A 64 11.14 -10.93 -20.80
N PRO A 65 12.24 -11.07 -21.59
CA PRO A 65 12.26 -11.91 -22.79
C PRO A 65 12.32 -13.41 -22.49
N GLU A 66 12.66 -13.80 -21.26
CA GLU A 66 12.92 -15.18 -20.89
C GLU A 66 12.62 -15.44 -19.41
N THR A 67 12.28 -16.69 -19.08
CA THR A 67 12.13 -17.15 -17.70
C THR A 67 12.58 -18.62 -17.58
N THR A 68 12.50 -19.20 -16.38
CA THR A 68 12.84 -20.61 -16.14
C THR A 68 11.64 -21.38 -15.65
N VAL A 69 11.14 -22.33 -16.44
CA VAL A 69 10.03 -23.23 -16.07
C VAL A 69 10.59 -24.64 -15.88
N SER A 70 10.35 -25.24 -14.72
CA SER A 70 10.85 -26.59 -14.38
C SER A 70 12.36 -26.79 -14.59
N GLY A 71 13.16 -25.74 -14.35
CA GLY A 71 14.62 -25.74 -14.56
C GLY A 71 15.08 -25.56 -16.02
N VAL A 72 14.15 -25.44 -16.97
CA VAL A 72 14.44 -25.18 -18.39
C VAL A 72 14.21 -23.71 -18.71
N LYS A 73 15.16 -23.10 -19.41
CA LYS A 73 15.07 -21.72 -19.87
C LYS A 73 14.12 -21.62 -21.06
N VAL A 74 13.11 -20.76 -20.98
CA VAL A 74 12.06 -20.59 -22.00
C VAL A 74 11.88 -19.13 -22.37
N GLN A 75 11.45 -18.87 -23.60
CA GLN A 75 11.15 -17.53 -24.11
C GLN A 75 9.79 -17.06 -23.58
N VAL A 76 9.69 -15.79 -23.25
CA VAL A 76 8.45 -15.13 -22.79
C VAL A 76 8.01 -14.14 -23.85
N ARG A 77 6.70 -14.07 -24.12
CA ARG A 77 6.09 -13.09 -25.02
C ARG A 77 4.99 -12.32 -24.30
N GLU A 78 5.08 -11.00 -24.36
CA GLU A 78 4.03 -10.09 -23.92
C GLU A 78 2.93 -10.03 -24.99
N GLU A 79 1.68 -10.34 -24.62
CA GLU A 79 0.51 -10.30 -25.52
C GLU A 79 -0.67 -9.57 -24.86
N ILE A 80 -1.33 -8.66 -25.58
CA ILE A 80 -2.59 -8.06 -25.13
C ILE A 80 -3.71 -9.08 -25.42
N VAL A 81 -4.28 -9.67 -24.37
CA VAL A 81 -5.32 -10.73 -24.48
C VAL A 81 -6.73 -10.20 -24.28
N TRP A 82 -6.89 -9.10 -23.56
CA TRP A 82 -8.14 -8.34 -23.40
C TRP A 82 -7.81 -6.85 -23.40
N SER A 83 -8.73 -6.00 -23.88
CA SER A 83 -8.50 -4.56 -24.00
C SER A 83 -9.79 -3.76 -23.92
N LYS A 84 -9.73 -2.65 -23.20
CA LYS A 84 -10.73 -1.58 -23.12
C LYS A 84 -10.04 -0.22 -23.15
N PRO A 85 -10.75 0.90 -23.38
CA PRO A 85 -10.13 2.21 -23.60
C PRO A 85 -9.15 2.67 -22.51
N PHE A 86 -9.35 2.25 -21.25
CA PHE A 86 -8.52 2.63 -20.10
C PHE A 86 -7.56 1.52 -19.62
N CYS A 87 -7.61 0.31 -20.17
CA CYS A 87 -6.81 -0.81 -19.67
C CYS A 87 -6.58 -1.91 -20.72
N ASN A 88 -5.35 -2.39 -20.83
CA ASN A 88 -5.04 -3.67 -21.46
C ASN A 88 -4.81 -4.75 -20.40
N LEU A 89 -5.18 -5.99 -20.71
CA LEU A 89 -4.71 -7.15 -19.96
C LEU A 89 -3.53 -7.77 -20.72
N LEU A 90 -2.34 -7.70 -20.13
CA LEU A 90 -1.13 -8.31 -20.69
C LEU A 90 -0.98 -9.73 -20.16
N HIS A 91 -0.83 -10.70 -21.05
CA HIS A 91 -0.40 -12.07 -20.75
C HIS A 91 1.09 -12.23 -21.08
N PHE A 92 1.81 -12.94 -20.22
CA PHE A 92 3.20 -13.32 -20.46
C PHE A 92 3.28 -14.79 -20.87
N ASP A 93 3.04 -15.09 -22.16
CA ASP A 93 3.11 -16.46 -22.67
C ASP A 93 4.55 -16.98 -22.61
N ARG A 94 4.74 -18.06 -21.84
CA ARG A 94 6.03 -18.74 -21.62
C ARG A 94 6.35 -19.77 -22.72
N LYS A 95 5.51 -19.90 -23.76
CA LYS A 95 5.65 -20.80 -24.93
C LYS A 95 5.94 -22.26 -24.60
N THR A 96 5.48 -22.73 -23.43
CA THR A 96 5.78 -24.08 -22.93
C THR A 96 4.91 -25.19 -23.55
N GLY A 97 3.93 -24.83 -24.38
CA GLY A 97 2.97 -25.76 -24.97
C GLY A 97 1.96 -26.32 -23.94
N PRO A 98 1.12 -27.28 -24.34
CA PRO A 98 0.11 -27.86 -23.45
C PRO A 98 0.74 -28.61 -22.27
N GLN A 99 0.52 -28.14 -21.05
CA GLN A 99 0.99 -28.79 -19.83
C GLN A 99 -0.04 -29.80 -19.28
N LYS A 100 0.43 -30.92 -18.75
CA LYS A 100 -0.43 -31.97 -18.14
C LYS A 100 -1.07 -31.51 -16.81
N HIS A 101 -0.38 -30.65 -16.09
CA HIS A 101 -0.87 -29.95 -14.91
C HIS A 101 -0.56 -28.47 -15.14
N PRO A 102 -1.55 -27.62 -15.45
CA PRO A 102 -1.29 -26.21 -15.68
C PRO A 102 -0.91 -25.52 -14.36
N ASP A 103 0.07 -24.63 -14.45
CA ASP A 103 0.36 -23.65 -13.39
C ASP A 103 -0.90 -22.80 -13.06
N PRO A 104 -1.00 -22.25 -11.83
CA PRO A 104 -2.10 -21.36 -11.47
C PRO A 104 -2.11 -20.09 -12.33
N LYS A 105 -3.30 -19.71 -12.82
CA LYS A 105 -3.54 -18.43 -13.50
C LYS A 105 -3.64 -17.32 -12.46
N ILE A 106 -2.75 -16.32 -12.53
CA ILE A 106 -2.74 -15.18 -11.62
C ILE A 106 -3.06 -13.89 -12.40
N LEU A 107 -4.14 -13.24 -12.01
CA LEU A 107 -4.48 -11.86 -12.38
C LEU A 107 -3.81 -10.91 -11.36
N VAL A 108 -2.74 -10.27 -11.77
CA VAL A 108 -2.08 -9.19 -11.04
C VAL A 108 -2.78 -7.87 -11.36
N ILE A 109 -3.32 -7.21 -10.36
CA ILE A 109 -3.99 -5.92 -10.50
C ILE A 109 -3.01 -4.85 -10.01
N ALA A 110 -2.43 -4.14 -10.98
CA ALA A 110 -1.45 -3.09 -10.76
C ALA A 110 -2.14 -1.79 -10.30
N PRO A 111 -1.50 -1.01 -9.40
CA PRO A 111 -2.07 0.24 -8.90
C PRO A 111 -2.17 1.31 -9.99
N MET A 112 -3.28 2.03 -10.00
CA MET A 112 -3.42 3.30 -10.73
C MET A 112 -2.95 4.49 -9.87
N SER A 113 -1.94 4.30 -9.01
CA SER A 113 -1.37 5.37 -8.16
C SER A 113 -0.37 6.24 -8.94
N GLY A 114 -0.74 6.67 -10.15
CA GLY A 114 0.06 7.55 -11.00
C GLY A 114 1.21 6.91 -11.78
N HIS A 115 1.41 5.59 -11.69
CA HIS A 115 2.55 4.87 -12.29
C HIS A 115 2.09 3.75 -13.24
N TYR A 116 2.95 3.37 -14.19
CA TYR A 116 2.66 2.24 -15.09
C TYR A 116 2.80 0.88 -14.38
N ALA A 117 2.14 -0.14 -14.93
CA ALA A 117 2.16 -1.52 -14.39
C ALA A 117 3.57 -2.14 -14.32
N THR A 118 4.55 -1.59 -15.05
CA THR A 118 5.95 -2.01 -15.01
C THR A 118 6.63 -1.76 -13.66
N LEU A 119 6.05 -0.94 -12.78
CA LEU A 119 6.43 -0.84 -11.36
C LEU A 119 6.39 -2.23 -10.65
N LEU A 120 5.58 -3.16 -11.18
CA LEU A 120 5.49 -4.56 -10.76
C LEU A 120 6.33 -5.52 -11.63
N ARG A 121 7.31 -5.03 -12.42
CA ARG A 121 8.21 -5.88 -13.25
C ARG A 121 8.87 -6.97 -12.41
N GLY A 122 9.42 -6.60 -11.25
CA GLY A 122 10.02 -7.57 -10.34
C GLY A 122 9.00 -8.54 -9.73
N THR A 123 7.76 -8.10 -9.51
CA THR A 123 6.65 -8.98 -9.10
C THR A 123 6.36 -10.04 -10.16
N VAL A 124 6.23 -9.62 -11.42
CA VAL A 124 6.00 -10.50 -12.58
C VAL A 124 7.18 -11.47 -12.78
N GLU A 125 8.42 -10.95 -12.85
CA GLU A 125 9.66 -11.73 -12.98
C GLU A 125 9.75 -12.87 -11.95
N THR A 126 9.34 -12.59 -10.71
CA THR A 126 9.38 -13.53 -9.59
C THR A 126 8.35 -14.66 -9.71
N LEU A 127 7.16 -14.36 -10.25
CA LEU A 127 6.04 -15.30 -10.32
C LEU A 127 6.05 -16.13 -11.61
N LEU A 128 6.55 -15.58 -12.73
CA LEU A 128 6.66 -16.26 -14.04
C LEU A 128 7.20 -17.71 -14.02
N PRO A 129 8.22 -18.05 -13.20
CA PRO A 129 8.72 -19.43 -13.10
C PRO A 129 7.71 -20.48 -12.61
N LYS A 130 6.60 -20.07 -11.99
CA LYS A 130 5.70 -20.93 -11.18
C LYS A 130 4.20 -20.65 -11.38
N ALA A 131 3.83 -19.72 -12.25
CA ALA A 131 2.46 -19.25 -12.44
C ALA A 131 2.27 -18.72 -13.88
N ASP A 132 1.04 -18.75 -14.36
CA ASP A 132 0.63 -18.15 -15.63
C ASP A 132 0.12 -16.72 -15.37
N ILE A 133 0.84 -15.70 -15.87
CA ILE A 133 0.72 -14.32 -15.39
C ILE A 133 -0.05 -13.44 -16.36
N TYR A 134 -1.10 -12.81 -15.84
CA TYR A 134 -1.87 -11.77 -16.47
C TYR A 134 -1.75 -10.50 -15.61
N ILE A 135 -1.48 -9.33 -16.20
CA ILE A 135 -1.40 -8.06 -15.45
C ILE A 135 -2.25 -6.97 -16.10
N THR A 136 -2.93 -6.18 -15.26
CA THR A 136 -3.65 -4.98 -15.70
C THR A 136 -2.66 -3.87 -16.06
N ASP A 137 -2.71 -3.43 -17.30
CA ASP A 137 -1.84 -2.40 -17.87
C ASP A 137 -2.68 -1.17 -18.24
N TRP A 138 -2.80 -0.28 -17.26
CA TRP A 138 -3.63 0.92 -17.33
C TRP A 138 -3.10 1.94 -18.34
N ILE A 139 -4.03 2.60 -19.03
CA ILE A 139 -3.74 3.60 -20.05
C ILE A 139 -3.76 4.99 -19.41
N ASP A 140 -2.67 5.73 -19.62
CA ASP A 140 -2.51 7.14 -19.27
C ASP A 140 -3.70 7.99 -19.76
N ALA A 141 -4.45 8.60 -18.85
CA ALA A 141 -5.78 9.17 -19.16
C ALA A 141 -5.72 10.27 -20.23
N ARG A 142 -4.60 10.99 -20.36
CA ARG A 142 -4.39 11.98 -21.44
C ARG A 142 -4.31 11.38 -22.84
N MET A 143 -4.10 10.07 -22.94
CA MET A 143 -4.08 9.32 -24.19
C MET A 143 -5.47 8.75 -24.56
N VAL A 144 -6.47 8.87 -23.69
CA VAL A 144 -7.83 8.34 -23.90
C VAL A 144 -8.79 9.46 -24.34
N PRO A 145 -9.26 9.47 -25.61
CA PRO A 145 -10.18 10.49 -26.11
C PRO A 145 -11.49 10.58 -25.31
N LEU A 146 -12.11 11.76 -25.25
CA LEU A 146 -13.38 11.96 -24.53
C LEU A 146 -14.52 11.11 -25.11
N ALA A 147 -14.47 10.81 -26.41
CA ALA A 147 -15.44 9.94 -27.08
C ALA A 147 -15.43 8.48 -26.57
N GLN A 148 -14.41 8.08 -25.80
CA GLN A 148 -14.34 6.77 -25.14
C GLN A 148 -15.00 6.76 -23.74
N GLY A 149 -15.65 7.87 -23.35
CA GLY A 149 -16.41 7.96 -22.10
C GLY A 149 -15.57 8.32 -20.87
N HIS A 150 -16.11 7.98 -19.71
CA HIS A 150 -15.55 8.21 -18.39
C HIS A 150 -14.86 6.95 -17.85
N PHE A 151 -14.10 7.10 -16.77
CA PHE A 151 -13.56 5.98 -16.00
C PHE A 151 -13.50 6.39 -14.53
N ASP A 152 -14.32 5.73 -13.71
CA ASP A 152 -14.47 5.95 -12.28
C ASP A 152 -14.07 4.68 -11.46
N LEU A 153 -14.32 4.67 -10.14
CA LEU A 153 -14.00 3.52 -9.28
C LEU A 153 -14.93 2.33 -9.54
N ASP A 154 -16.16 2.56 -9.97
CA ASP A 154 -17.08 1.48 -10.38
C ASP A 154 -16.67 0.89 -11.73
N ASP A 155 -16.23 1.71 -12.69
CA ASP A 155 -15.62 1.21 -13.93
C ASP A 155 -14.40 0.32 -13.63
N TYR A 156 -13.60 0.67 -12.62
CA TYR A 156 -12.50 -0.18 -12.16
C TYR A 156 -13.00 -1.56 -11.68
N VAL A 157 -14.04 -1.60 -10.84
CA VAL A 157 -14.65 -2.85 -10.36
C VAL A 157 -15.21 -3.67 -11.54
N ASP A 158 -15.96 -3.04 -12.46
CA ASP A 158 -16.49 -3.68 -13.67
C ASP A 158 -15.37 -4.30 -14.52
N TYR A 159 -14.25 -3.59 -14.70
CA TYR A 159 -13.10 -4.09 -15.46
C TYR A 159 -12.47 -5.33 -14.80
N ILE A 160 -12.38 -5.37 -13.46
CA ILE A 160 -11.91 -6.57 -12.74
C ILE A 160 -12.86 -7.76 -12.98
N ILE A 161 -14.17 -7.55 -12.85
CA ILE A 161 -15.19 -8.59 -13.04
C ILE A 161 -15.13 -9.14 -14.46
N GLU A 162 -15.05 -8.27 -15.48
CA GLU A 162 -14.93 -8.69 -16.88
C GLU A 162 -13.62 -9.41 -17.19
N MET A 163 -12.50 -9.00 -16.61
CA MET A 163 -11.23 -9.72 -16.75
C MET A 163 -11.29 -11.11 -16.08
N LEU A 164 -11.98 -11.24 -14.94
CA LEU A 164 -12.23 -12.55 -14.32
C LEU A 164 -13.16 -13.44 -15.16
N HIS A 165 -14.18 -12.87 -15.79
CA HIS A 165 -15.03 -13.58 -16.77
C HIS A 165 -14.23 -14.04 -17.99
N TYR A 166 -13.35 -13.19 -18.51
CA TYR A 166 -12.47 -13.51 -19.64
C TYR A 166 -11.48 -14.63 -19.31
N LEU A 167 -10.81 -14.55 -18.16
CA LEU A 167 -9.86 -15.58 -17.69
C LEU A 167 -10.57 -16.87 -17.24
N GLY A 168 -11.85 -16.78 -16.90
CA GLY A 168 -12.69 -17.91 -16.51
C GLY A 168 -12.39 -18.45 -15.10
N PRO A 169 -12.86 -19.67 -14.78
CA PRO A 169 -12.84 -20.20 -13.43
C PRO A 169 -11.41 -20.57 -13.00
N ASN A 170 -11.23 -20.71 -11.67
CA ASN A 170 -9.94 -20.97 -11.03
C ASN A 170 -8.87 -19.93 -11.39
N THR A 171 -9.26 -18.66 -11.38
CA THR A 171 -8.35 -17.51 -11.50
C THR A 171 -8.05 -16.98 -10.10
N HIS A 172 -6.78 -16.69 -9.85
CA HIS A 172 -6.28 -16.17 -8.58
C HIS A 172 -5.95 -14.69 -8.72
N VAL A 173 -6.38 -13.84 -7.79
CA VAL A 173 -6.14 -12.38 -7.86
C VAL A 173 -5.02 -11.96 -6.91
N LEU A 174 -4.14 -11.08 -7.40
CA LEU A 174 -3.10 -10.41 -6.64
C LEU A 174 -3.24 -8.89 -6.82
N ALA A 175 -3.89 -8.21 -5.87
CA ALA A 175 -4.09 -6.77 -5.88
C ALA A 175 -3.01 -6.06 -5.04
N VAL A 176 -2.40 -5.01 -5.60
CA VAL A 176 -1.19 -4.38 -5.02
C VAL A 176 -1.42 -2.89 -4.76
N CYS A 177 -1.39 -2.48 -3.49
CA CYS A 177 -1.73 -1.13 -3.04
C CYS A 177 -3.21 -0.78 -3.30
N GLN A 178 -3.47 0.39 -3.90
CA GLN A 178 -4.76 0.98 -4.21
C GLN A 178 -5.85 0.03 -4.76
N PRO A 179 -5.58 -0.94 -5.66
CA PRO A 179 -6.59 -1.83 -6.21
C PRO A 179 -7.17 -2.84 -5.21
N SER A 180 -6.61 -2.93 -4.01
CA SER A 180 -7.12 -3.85 -2.98
C SER A 180 -8.59 -3.59 -2.64
N VAL A 181 -9.01 -2.32 -2.63
CA VAL A 181 -10.40 -1.91 -2.41
C VAL A 181 -11.33 -2.40 -3.55
N PRO A 182 -11.12 -2.01 -4.83
CA PRO A 182 -11.98 -2.49 -5.91
C PRO A 182 -11.87 -4.00 -6.15
N ALA A 183 -10.73 -4.65 -5.88
CA ALA A 183 -10.59 -6.10 -5.99
C ALA A 183 -11.41 -6.85 -4.91
N LEU A 184 -11.44 -6.36 -3.67
CA LEU A 184 -12.30 -6.89 -2.62
C LEU A 184 -13.79 -6.64 -2.93
N ALA A 185 -14.12 -5.48 -3.48
CA ALA A 185 -15.48 -5.16 -3.92
C ALA A 185 -15.95 -6.06 -5.08
N ALA A 186 -15.12 -6.27 -6.10
CA ALA A 186 -15.39 -7.17 -7.21
C ALA A 186 -15.66 -8.60 -6.70
N ALA A 187 -14.80 -9.12 -5.82
CA ALA A 187 -15.01 -10.44 -5.21
C ALA A 187 -16.32 -10.51 -4.42
N ALA A 188 -16.66 -9.47 -3.65
CA ALA A 188 -17.91 -9.39 -2.89
C ALA A 188 -19.16 -9.38 -3.80
N VAL A 189 -19.17 -8.55 -4.84
CA VAL A 189 -20.27 -8.46 -5.82
C VAL A 189 -20.47 -9.81 -6.53
N MET A 190 -19.40 -10.41 -7.06
CA MET A 190 -19.47 -11.69 -7.75
C MET A 190 -19.91 -12.83 -6.81
N GLU A 191 -19.41 -12.89 -5.57
CA GLU A 191 -19.84 -13.90 -4.59
C GLU A 191 -21.31 -13.72 -4.16
N LYS A 192 -21.79 -12.48 -4.02
CA LYS A 192 -23.18 -12.15 -3.71
C LYS A 192 -24.14 -12.60 -4.81
N HIS A 193 -23.75 -12.48 -6.08
CA HIS A 193 -24.52 -12.98 -7.22
C HIS A 193 -24.32 -14.50 -7.48
N GLY A 194 -23.49 -15.17 -6.67
CA GLY A 194 -23.23 -16.60 -6.77
C GLY A 194 -22.31 -17.00 -7.93
N ASP A 195 -21.64 -16.04 -8.56
CA ASP A 195 -20.89 -16.16 -9.81
C ASP A 195 -19.85 -17.32 -9.78
N PRO A 196 -19.88 -18.25 -10.77
CA PRO A 196 -18.88 -19.30 -10.88
C PRO A 196 -17.47 -18.81 -11.24
N MET A 197 -17.33 -17.58 -11.77
CA MET A 197 -16.07 -16.96 -12.19
C MET A 197 -15.42 -16.08 -11.13
N SER A 198 -16.06 -15.90 -9.96
CA SER A 198 -15.42 -15.21 -8.84
C SER A 198 -14.11 -15.92 -8.44
N PRO A 199 -13.10 -15.17 -7.95
CA PRO A 199 -11.73 -15.68 -7.90
C PRO A 199 -11.58 -16.79 -6.86
N ALA A 200 -10.71 -17.77 -7.13
CA ALA A 200 -10.43 -18.86 -6.19
C ALA A 200 -9.70 -18.35 -4.94
N THR A 201 -8.78 -17.42 -5.13
CA THR A 201 -8.11 -16.68 -4.05
C THR A 201 -8.02 -15.20 -4.37
N LEU A 202 -8.10 -14.36 -3.34
CA LEU A 202 -7.82 -12.94 -3.39
C LEU A 202 -6.64 -12.65 -2.46
N THR A 203 -5.53 -12.17 -3.02
CA THR A 203 -4.38 -11.67 -2.25
C THR A 203 -4.35 -10.16 -2.31
N LEU A 204 -4.36 -9.50 -1.15
CA LEU A 204 -4.30 -8.04 -0.99
C LEU A 204 -2.95 -7.67 -0.38
N MET A 205 -2.17 -6.81 -1.04
CA MET A 205 -0.82 -6.42 -0.58
C MET A 205 -0.74 -4.91 -0.34
N GLY A 206 -0.54 -4.49 0.92
CA GLY A 206 -0.43 -3.07 1.30
C GLY A 206 -1.64 -2.24 0.85
N GLY A 207 -2.85 -2.78 0.99
CA GLY A 207 -4.10 -2.16 0.54
C GLY A 207 -4.77 -1.29 1.62
N PRO A 208 -5.29 -0.09 1.28
CA PRO A 208 -5.98 0.80 2.21
C PRO A 208 -7.45 0.37 2.42
N ILE A 209 -7.70 -0.81 3.00
CA ILE A 209 -9.07 -1.34 3.19
C ILE A 209 -9.78 -0.61 4.34
N ASP A 210 -9.11 -0.38 5.46
CA ASP A 210 -9.60 0.51 6.51
C ASP A 210 -8.55 1.57 6.92
N THR A 211 -8.60 2.70 6.21
CA THR A 211 -7.73 3.86 6.37
C THR A 211 -7.79 4.55 7.74
N ARG A 212 -8.75 4.18 8.61
CA ARG A 212 -8.87 4.68 9.99
C ARG A 212 -7.91 3.99 10.95
N ILE A 213 -7.37 2.83 10.58
CA ILE A 213 -6.47 2.03 11.41
C ILE A 213 -5.03 2.52 11.18
N ASN A 214 -4.36 2.99 12.24
CA ASN A 214 -2.99 3.52 12.17
C ASN A 214 -2.80 4.49 10.97
N PRO A 215 -3.49 5.64 10.96
CA PRO A 215 -3.47 6.55 9.82
C PRO A 215 -2.05 7.04 9.51
N THR A 216 -1.74 7.13 8.23
CA THR A 216 -0.50 7.69 7.69
C THR A 216 -0.72 9.15 7.28
N ALA A 217 0.35 9.86 6.92
CA ALA A 217 0.25 11.24 6.45
C ALA A 217 -0.67 11.39 5.20
N VAL A 218 -0.84 10.33 4.40
CA VAL A 218 -1.77 10.30 3.26
C VAL A 218 -3.22 10.32 3.75
N ASN A 219 -3.52 9.59 4.84
CA ASN A 219 -4.84 9.60 5.46
C ASN A 219 -5.13 10.98 6.09
N GLU A 220 -4.17 11.54 6.85
CA GLU A 220 -4.31 12.87 7.46
C GLU A 220 -4.57 13.99 6.42
N LEU A 221 -3.95 13.92 5.23
CA LEU A 221 -4.19 14.91 4.18
C LEU A 221 -5.64 14.85 3.64
N ALA A 222 -6.22 13.66 3.53
CA ALA A 222 -7.59 13.48 3.09
C ALA A 222 -8.61 13.92 4.15
N GLU A 223 -8.39 13.58 5.43
CA GLU A 223 -9.27 13.99 6.53
C GLU A 223 -9.32 15.51 6.71
N ASN A 224 -8.22 16.22 6.47
CA ASN A 224 -8.10 17.66 6.68
C ASN A 224 -8.51 18.53 5.47
N LYS A 225 -9.02 17.94 4.38
CA LYS A 225 -9.40 18.66 3.15
C LYS A 225 -10.77 18.21 2.63
N PRO A 226 -11.72 19.13 2.36
CA PRO A 226 -12.98 18.77 1.72
C PRO A 226 -12.75 18.37 0.26
N ILE A 227 -13.65 17.59 -0.34
CA ILE A 227 -13.45 17.04 -1.69
C ILE A 227 -13.30 18.13 -2.76
N GLU A 228 -13.99 19.25 -2.60
CA GLU A 228 -13.90 20.43 -3.47
C GLU A 228 -12.50 21.07 -3.44
N TRP A 229 -11.72 20.87 -2.36
CA TRP A 229 -10.32 21.31 -2.35
C TRP A 229 -9.50 20.51 -3.36
N PHE A 230 -9.66 19.18 -3.40
CA PHE A 230 -8.96 18.34 -4.38
C PHE A 230 -9.39 18.69 -5.81
N GLU A 231 -10.71 18.79 -6.07
CA GLU A 231 -11.24 19.20 -7.37
C GLU A 231 -10.62 20.52 -7.86
N ASN A 232 -10.59 21.56 -7.02
CA ASN A 232 -10.12 22.88 -7.43
C ASN A 232 -8.58 23.03 -7.47
N ASN A 233 -7.81 22.17 -6.80
CA ASN A 233 -6.35 22.33 -6.68
C ASN A 233 -5.53 21.34 -7.51
N VAL A 234 -6.02 20.11 -7.73
CA VAL A 234 -5.23 19.06 -8.41
C VAL A 234 -5.80 18.59 -9.74
N ILE A 235 -7.06 18.90 -10.07
CA ILE A 235 -7.64 18.57 -11.37
C ILE A 235 -7.27 19.61 -12.43
N MET A 236 -6.85 19.14 -13.61
CA MET A 236 -6.52 19.99 -14.75
C MET A 236 -7.03 19.36 -16.05
N LYS A 237 -7.34 20.23 -17.03
CA LYS A 237 -7.67 19.78 -18.38
C LYS A 237 -6.42 19.40 -19.17
N VAL A 238 -6.47 18.22 -19.79
CA VAL A 238 -5.44 17.71 -20.72
C VAL A 238 -5.24 18.71 -21.87
N PRO A 239 -4.00 19.16 -22.15
CA PRO A 239 -3.71 20.12 -23.22
C PRO A 239 -3.60 19.48 -24.60
N PHE A 240 -3.85 20.28 -25.65
CA PHE A 240 -3.55 19.92 -27.03
C PHE A 240 -2.02 19.76 -27.19
N PRO A 241 -1.50 18.78 -27.95
CA PRO A 241 -2.19 17.89 -28.90
C PRO A 241 -2.56 16.49 -28.38
N GLN A 242 -2.59 16.28 -27.06
CA GLN A 242 -2.82 14.93 -26.50
C GLN A 242 -4.21 14.39 -26.89
N PRO A 243 -4.39 13.07 -27.16
CA PRO A 243 -5.67 12.52 -27.64
C PRO A 243 -6.86 12.75 -26.70
N GLY A 244 -6.62 12.80 -25.39
CA GLY A 244 -7.59 13.14 -24.36
C GLY A 244 -7.82 14.64 -24.16
N PHE A 245 -7.46 15.50 -25.11
CA PHE A 245 -7.60 16.96 -25.03
C PHE A 245 -8.96 17.41 -24.44
N MET A 246 -8.92 18.28 -23.43
CA MET A 246 -10.05 18.76 -22.59
C MET A 246 -10.60 17.78 -21.54
N ARG A 247 -10.12 16.53 -21.45
CA ARG A 247 -10.45 15.61 -20.34
C ARG A 247 -9.93 16.19 -19.03
N ASP A 248 -10.74 16.12 -17.99
CA ASP A 248 -10.32 16.44 -16.63
C ASP A 248 -9.53 15.27 -16.05
N VAL A 249 -8.32 15.56 -15.59
CA VAL A 249 -7.40 14.56 -15.04
C VAL A 249 -6.70 15.09 -13.80
N TYR A 250 -6.25 14.19 -12.93
CA TYR A 250 -5.18 14.48 -11.97
C TYR A 250 -3.83 14.17 -12.65
N PRO A 251 -3.02 15.17 -13.06
CA PRO A 251 -1.83 14.92 -13.86
C PRO A 251 -0.72 14.18 -13.10
N GLY A 252 -0.02 13.27 -13.76
CA GLY A 252 1.05 12.48 -13.13
C GLY A 252 2.19 13.33 -12.55
N PHE A 253 2.53 14.45 -13.22
CA PHE A 253 3.54 15.38 -12.69
C PHE A 253 3.07 16.11 -11.42
N LEU A 254 1.76 16.35 -11.27
CA LEU A 254 1.22 16.88 -10.02
C LEU A 254 1.27 15.82 -8.93
N GLN A 255 0.99 14.54 -9.25
CA GLN A 255 1.09 13.44 -8.29
C GLN A 255 2.50 13.35 -7.68
N LEU A 256 3.56 13.34 -8.51
CA LEU A 256 4.95 13.41 -8.04
C LEU A 256 5.17 14.63 -7.14
N SER A 257 4.79 15.83 -7.62
CA SER A 257 4.99 17.07 -6.85
C SER A 257 4.13 17.17 -5.59
N GLY A 258 3.00 16.47 -5.55
CA GLY A 258 1.99 16.50 -4.48
C GLY A 258 2.48 15.73 -3.27
N PHE A 259 2.99 14.51 -3.46
CA PHE A 259 3.73 13.78 -2.44
C PHE A 259 4.97 14.56 -1.96
N MET A 260 5.69 15.24 -2.86
CA MET A 260 6.78 16.14 -2.48
C MET A 260 6.31 17.40 -1.70
N SER A 261 5.08 17.87 -1.93
CA SER A 261 4.54 19.11 -1.35
C SER A 261 4.02 18.98 0.08
N MET A 262 3.90 17.75 0.59
CA MET A 262 3.57 17.48 2.00
C MET A 262 4.63 18.03 2.98
N ASN A 263 5.79 18.48 2.47
CA ASN A 263 6.66 19.45 3.14
C ASN A 263 7.16 20.51 2.12
N LEU A 264 6.36 21.56 1.88
CA LEU A 264 6.69 22.68 0.99
C LEU A 264 8.04 23.37 1.34
N ASP A 265 8.50 23.26 2.58
CA ASP A 265 9.76 23.85 3.06
C ASP A 265 11.03 23.00 2.80
N ARG A 266 10.92 21.79 2.21
CA ARG A 266 12.06 20.86 2.02
C ARG A 266 12.18 20.29 0.62
N HIS A 267 12.29 21.18 -0.36
CA HIS A 267 12.59 20.77 -1.73
C HIS A 267 13.96 20.07 -1.84
N VAL A 268 14.00 19.02 -2.68
CA VAL A 268 15.12 18.10 -2.98
C VAL A 268 15.44 17.02 -1.94
N SER A 269 15.59 17.32 -0.64
CA SER A 269 15.94 16.27 0.35
C SER A 269 14.79 15.30 0.62
N ALA A 270 13.56 15.79 0.78
CA ALA A 270 12.39 14.96 1.06
C ALA A 270 12.15 13.86 -0.01
N HIS A 271 12.47 14.13 -1.28
CA HIS A 271 12.35 13.14 -2.35
C HIS A 271 13.31 11.96 -2.17
N ARG A 272 14.54 12.22 -1.69
CA ARG A 272 15.52 11.16 -1.43
C ARG A 272 15.11 10.36 -0.19
N ASP A 273 14.69 11.03 0.87
CA ASP A 273 14.33 10.38 2.12
C ASP A 273 13.08 9.49 1.92
N TYR A 274 12.03 10.00 1.27
CA TYR A 274 10.83 9.24 0.89
C TYR A 274 11.16 8.03 0.00
N PHE A 275 11.97 8.22 -1.04
CA PHE A 275 12.41 7.12 -1.89
C PHE A 275 13.20 6.06 -1.11
N GLN A 276 14.05 6.48 -0.16
CA GLN A 276 14.77 5.58 0.74
C GLN A 276 13.84 4.83 1.70
N HIS A 277 12.72 5.42 2.12
CA HIS A 277 11.68 4.73 2.90
C HIS A 277 10.95 3.67 2.07
N LEU A 278 10.58 3.96 0.82
CA LEU A 278 9.95 2.98 -0.08
C LEU A 278 10.81 1.72 -0.26
N VAL A 279 12.11 1.88 -0.55
CA VAL A 279 13.05 0.74 -0.73
C VAL A 279 13.72 0.27 0.58
N ALA A 280 13.29 0.76 1.74
CA ALA A 280 13.94 0.45 3.02
C ALA A 280 13.90 -1.06 3.33
N GLY A 281 15.08 -1.66 3.49
CA GLY A 281 15.21 -3.07 3.85
C GLY A 281 14.92 -4.05 2.71
N ASP A 282 14.75 -3.58 1.47
CA ASP A 282 14.44 -4.41 0.30
C ASP A 282 15.58 -5.40 -0.06
N GLY A 283 16.81 -5.10 0.34
CA GLY A 283 18.02 -5.92 0.12
C GLY A 283 18.55 -5.92 -1.31
N ASP A 284 18.10 -5.02 -2.19
CA ASP A 284 18.58 -4.91 -3.57
C ASP A 284 19.71 -3.87 -3.71
N SER A 285 20.35 -3.82 -4.90
CA SER A 285 21.54 -3.00 -5.15
C SER A 285 21.19 -1.55 -5.54
N ALA A 286 22.15 -0.64 -5.35
CA ALA A 286 22.02 0.75 -5.76
C ALA A 286 21.75 0.95 -7.26
N GLU A 287 22.09 -0.02 -8.11
CA GLU A 287 21.78 0.00 -9.55
C GLU A 287 20.29 -0.32 -9.79
N LYS A 288 19.74 -1.35 -9.14
CA LYS A 288 18.29 -1.61 -9.15
C LYS A 288 17.49 -0.46 -8.56
N HIS A 289 18.03 0.23 -7.55
CA HIS A 289 17.43 1.46 -7.03
C HIS A 289 17.46 2.60 -8.05
N ARG A 290 18.43 2.67 -8.97
CA ARG A 290 18.38 3.63 -10.09
C ARG A 290 17.33 3.28 -11.12
N ASP A 291 17.20 2.00 -11.49
CA ASP A 291 16.20 1.56 -12.45
C ASP A 291 14.78 1.77 -11.89
N PHE A 292 14.58 1.44 -10.62
CA PHE A 292 13.33 1.75 -9.90
C PHE A 292 13.07 3.26 -9.80
N TYR A 293 14.10 4.10 -9.64
CA TYR A 293 13.95 5.57 -9.63
C TYR A 293 13.48 6.10 -10.99
N ASP A 294 14.07 5.63 -12.09
CA ASP A 294 13.68 6.02 -13.45
C ASP A 294 12.27 5.52 -13.82
N GLU A 295 11.86 4.39 -13.25
CA GLU A 295 10.49 3.86 -13.33
C GLU A 295 9.47 4.61 -12.45
N TYR A 296 9.87 5.03 -11.25
CA TYR A 296 9.06 5.85 -10.36
C TYR A 296 8.80 7.26 -10.95
N LEU A 297 9.75 7.80 -11.72
CA LEU A 297 9.53 9.05 -12.46
C LEU A 297 8.63 8.87 -13.70
N ALA A 298 8.38 7.64 -14.16
CA ALA A 298 7.51 7.36 -15.29
C ALA A 298 6.04 7.35 -14.86
N VAL A 299 5.43 8.54 -14.90
CA VAL A 299 4.06 8.77 -14.41
C VAL A 299 3.01 8.94 -15.51
N MET A 300 1.77 8.66 -15.13
CA MET A 300 0.57 8.74 -15.95
C MET A 300 -0.51 9.61 -15.31
N ASP A 301 -1.35 10.24 -16.14
CA ASP A 301 -2.49 11.01 -15.67
C ASP A 301 -3.66 10.08 -15.30
N LEU A 302 -4.39 10.41 -14.25
CA LEU A 302 -5.61 9.69 -13.82
C LEU A 302 -6.85 10.47 -14.22
N THR A 303 -7.96 9.79 -14.54
CA THR A 303 -9.27 10.44 -14.68
C THR A 303 -9.66 11.15 -13.38
N ALA A 304 -10.22 12.35 -13.49
CA ALA A 304 -10.66 13.12 -12.33
C ALA A 304 -11.76 12.36 -11.56
N GLU A 305 -12.63 11.68 -12.29
CA GLU A 305 -13.75 10.88 -11.80
C GLU A 305 -13.27 9.77 -10.87
N PHE A 306 -12.37 8.90 -11.36
CA PHE A 306 -11.73 7.84 -10.58
C PHE A 306 -10.97 8.37 -9.36
N TYR A 307 -10.18 9.43 -9.53
CA TYR A 307 -9.39 9.98 -8.43
C TYR A 307 -10.27 10.57 -7.32
N LEU A 308 -11.22 11.44 -7.66
CA LEU A 308 -12.09 12.10 -6.69
C LEU A 308 -13.02 11.08 -6.01
N GLN A 309 -13.60 10.13 -6.76
CA GLN A 309 -14.41 9.07 -6.16
C GLN A 309 -13.57 8.18 -5.23
N THR A 310 -12.31 7.88 -5.56
CA THR A 310 -11.41 7.12 -4.68
C THR A 310 -11.10 7.88 -3.40
N VAL A 311 -10.77 9.18 -3.48
CA VAL A 311 -10.51 10.02 -2.30
C VAL A 311 -11.75 10.08 -1.40
N ASP A 312 -12.92 10.42 -1.94
CA ASP A 312 -14.15 10.48 -1.15
C ASP A 312 -14.51 9.11 -0.57
N THR A 313 -14.68 8.08 -1.40
CA THR A 313 -15.16 6.75 -0.98
C THR A 313 -14.23 6.07 0.02
N VAL A 314 -12.91 6.10 -0.22
CA VAL A 314 -11.93 5.28 0.53
C VAL A 314 -11.31 6.04 1.69
N PHE A 315 -11.03 7.34 1.53
CA PHE A 315 -10.25 8.12 2.49
C PHE A 315 -11.07 9.10 3.33
N ILE A 316 -12.23 9.59 2.83
CA ILE A 316 -13.10 10.53 3.58
C ILE A 316 -14.31 9.79 4.18
N GLN A 317 -15.08 9.10 3.35
CA GLN A 317 -16.26 8.36 3.79
C GLN A 317 -15.87 7.05 4.50
N HIS A 318 -14.75 6.43 4.12
CA HIS A 318 -14.37 5.07 4.51
C HIS A 318 -15.52 4.07 4.25
N ALA A 319 -16.12 4.14 3.07
CA ALA A 319 -17.42 3.54 2.79
C ALA A 319 -17.39 2.01 2.86
N LEU A 320 -16.31 1.36 2.40
CA LEU A 320 -16.17 -0.09 2.44
C LEU A 320 -16.12 -0.65 3.89
N PRO A 321 -15.21 -0.19 4.78
CA PRO A 321 -15.16 -0.69 6.16
C PRO A 321 -16.28 -0.17 7.06
N LYS A 322 -17.11 0.79 6.61
CA LYS A 322 -18.37 1.18 7.26
C LYS A 322 -19.59 0.42 6.72
N GLY A 323 -19.44 -0.44 5.71
CA GLY A 323 -20.56 -1.17 5.11
C GLY A 323 -21.56 -0.27 4.37
N THR A 324 -21.09 0.85 3.80
CA THR A 324 -21.90 1.81 3.04
C THR A 324 -21.47 1.97 1.57
N TYR A 325 -20.39 1.30 1.14
CA TYR A 325 -19.94 1.36 -0.25
C TYR A 325 -20.94 0.66 -1.18
N THR A 326 -21.38 1.40 -2.20
CA THR A 326 -22.23 0.88 -3.28
C THR A 326 -21.46 0.85 -4.59
N HIS A 327 -21.65 -0.22 -5.35
CA HIS A 327 -21.13 -0.38 -6.70
C HIS A 327 -22.33 -0.43 -7.67
N ARG A 328 -22.39 0.50 -8.62
CA ARG A 328 -23.53 0.69 -9.55
C ARG A 328 -24.90 0.78 -8.83
N GLY A 329 -24.90 1.31 -7.62
CA GLY A 329 -26.09 1.44 -6.75
C GLY A 329 -26.43 0.19 -5.91
N GLU A 330 -25.72 -0.93 -6.08
CA GLU A 330 -25.87 -2.11 -5.24
C GLU A 330 -24.87 -2.08 -4.07
N LEU A 331 -25.32 -2.38 -2.84
CA LEU A 331 -24.44 -2.44 -1.68
C LEU A 331 -23.40 -3.58 -1.80
N VAL A 332 -22.13 -3.23 -1.63
CA VAL A 332 -21.00 -4.16 -1.59
C VAL A 332 -20.92 -4.81 -0.21
N ASP A 333 -21.30 -6.09 -0.13
CA ASP A 333 -21.29 -6.88 1.09
C ASP A 333 -20.11 -7.87 1.10
N CYS A 334 -19.01 -7.53 1.79
CA CYS A 334 -17.88 -8.46 1.98
C CYS A 334 -18.27 -9.73 2.76
N GLY A 335 -19.34 -9.68 3.57
CA GLY A 335 -19.94 -10.84 4.21
C GLY A 335 -20.57 -11.83 3.23
N ALA A 336 -20.73 -11.47 1.96
CA ALA A 336 -21.14 -12.40 0.91
C ALA A 336 -20.02 -13.36 0.46
N ILE A 337 -18.75 -13.02 0.70
CA ILE A 337 -17.59 -13.81 0.28
C ILE A 337 -17.51 -15.11 1.09
N ARG A 338 -17.55 -16.26 0.38
CA ARG A 338 -17.62 -17.61 1.01
C ARG A 338 -16.70 -18.65 0.38
N ARG A 339 -16.33 -18.47 -0.89
CA ARG A 339 -15.59 -19.43 -1.72
C ARG A 339 -14.25 -18.91 -2.23
N THR A 340 -14.01 -17.60 -2.11
CA THR A 340 -12.72 -16.95 -2.41
C THR A 340 -11.88 -16.93 -1.14
N ALA A 341 -10.75 -17.64 -1.11
CA ALA A 341 -9.84 -17.58 0.04
C ALA A 341 -9.08 -16.25 0.07
N LEU A 342 -8.90 -15.65 1.25
CA LEU A 342 -8.32 -14.32 1.43
C LEU A 342 -6.94 -14.40 2.07
N LEU A 343 -5.93 -13.83 1.38
CA LEU A 343 -4.60 -13.57 1.94
C LEU A 343 -4.37 -12.05 2.01
N THR A 344 -4.00 -11.53 3.18
CA THR A 344 -3.52 -10.15 3.33
C THR A 344 -2.03 -10.13 3.61
N VAL A 345 -1.29 -9.21 2.97
CA VAL A 345 0.15 -9.00 3.17
C VAL A 345 0.42 -7.53 3.49
N GLU A 346 1.17 -7.27 4.57
CA GLU A 346 1.54 -5.93 5.03
C GLU A 346 3.04 -5.82 5.31
N GLY A 347 3.61 -4.62 5.19
CA GLY A 347 4.98 -4.32 5.64
C GLY A 347 4.97 -3.79 7.08
N GLU A 348 5.90 -4.26 7.93
CA GLU A 348 6.03 -3.72 9.30
C GLU A 348 6.41 -2.23 9.32
N LYS A 349 7.11 -1.75 8.29
CA LYS A 349 7.56 -0.35 8.14
C LYS A 349 6.85 0.36 6.98
N ASP A 350 5.67 -0.12 6.60
CA ASP A 350 4.85 0.53 5.58
C ASP A 350 4.33 1.89 6.12
N ASP A 351 4.79 2.96 5.49
CA ASP A 351 4.46 4.35 5.78
C ASP A 351 3.40 4.94 4.83
N ILE A 352 2.95 4.15 3.85
CA ILE A 352 1.89 4.50 2.90
C ILE A 352 0.55 3.94 3.39
N THR A 353 0.53 2.64 3.68
CA THR A 353 -0.62 1.89 4.18
C THR A 353 -0.30 1.39 5.57
N GLY A 354 -0.94 1.99 6.57
CA GLY A 354 -0.68 1.68 7.97
C GLY A 354 -0.89 0.21 8.32
N ARG A 355 -0.13 -0.29 9.30
CA ARG A 355 -0.26 -1.66 9.82
C ARG A 355 -1.71 -1.93 10.23
N GLY A 356 -2.30 -3.03 9.78
CA GLY A 356 -3.68 -3.38 10.01
C GLY A 356 -4.69 -2.85 8.97
N GLN A 357 -4.35 -1.84 8.16
CA GLN A 357 -5.28 -1.29 7.17
C GLN A 357 -5.67 -2.31 6.09
N THR A 358 -4.76 -3.21 5.70
CA THR A 358 -5.06 -4.29 4.74
C THR A 358 -5.70 -5.47 5.43
N LYS A 359 -5.20 -5.81 6.62
CA LYS A 359 -5.71 -6.89 7.47
C LYS A 359 -7.19 -6.73 7.80
N ALA A 360 -7.70 -5.50 7.91
CA ALA A 360 -9.11 -5.20 8.13
C ALA A 360 -10.08 -5.91 7.15
N ALA A 361 -9.62 -6.30 5.95
CA ALA A 361 -10.41 -7.12 5.02
C ALA A 361 -10.94 -8.43 5.66
N HIS A 362 -10.19 -9.02 6.60
CA HIS A 362 -10.60 -10.24 7.31
C HIS A 362 -11.82 -9.99 8.20
N ASP A 363 -11.90 -8.84 8.86
CA ASP A 363 -13.03 -8.47 9.73
C ASP A 363 -14.30 -8.19 8.91
N LEU A 364 -14.15 -7.76 7.64
CA LEU A 364 -15.26 -7.56 6.70
C LEU A 364 -15.76 -8.87 6.08
N CYS A 365 -14.88 -9.87 5.90
CA CYS A 365 -15.21 -11.16 5.26
C CYS A 365 -15.82 -12.18 6.25
N THR A 366 -16.88 -11.77 6.95
CA THR A 366 -17.46 -12.49 8.10
C THR A 366 -17.99 -13.90 7.82
N SER A 367 -18.35 -14.24 6.57
CA SER A 367 -18.78 -15.60 6.19
C SER A 367 -17.63 -16.54 5.79
N LEU A 368 -16.39 -16.06 5.74
CA LEU A 368 -15.25 -16.83 5.23
C LEU A 368 -14.63 -17.69 6.35
N ALA A 369 -14.54 -19.00 6.13
CA ALA A 369 -14.05 -19.96 7.13
C ALA A 369 -12.59 -19.68 7.54
N PRO A 370 -12.18 -19.90 8.81
CA PRO A 370 -10.83 -19.56 9.29
C PRO A 370 -9.68 -20.16 8.47
N GLU A 371 -9.85 -21.38 7.95
CA GLU A 371 -8.90 -22.07 7.09
C GLU A 371 -8.73 -21.42 5.70
N MET A 372 -9.72 -20.65 5.25
CA MET A 372 -9.71 -19.88 4.01
C MET A 372 -9.10 -18.47 4.19
N GLN A 373 -8.60 -18.16 5.39
CA GLN A 373 -8.06 -16.84 5.75
C GLN A 373 -6.59 -16.93 6.17
N ALA A 374 -5.75 -16.07 5.60
CA ALA A 374 -4.35 -15.94 5.99
C ALA A 374 -3.92 -14.46 6.03
N HIS A 375 -3.09 -14.11 7.01
CA HIS A 375 -2.47 -12.79 7.11
C HIS A 375 -0.97 -12.95 7.31
N TYR A 376 -0.17 -12.14 6.62
CA TYR A 376 1.28 -12.09 6.79
C TYR A 376 1.79 -10.66 6.89
N MET A 377 2.48 -10.34 7.98
CA MET A 377 3.20 -9.09 8.15
C MET A 377 4.69 -9.34 7.95
N GLN A 378 5.28 -8.77 6.91
CA GLN A 378 6.70 -8.91 6.59
C GLN A 378 7.53 -7.99 7.52
N PRO A 379 8.42 -8.55 8.36
CA PRO A 379 9.26 -7.74 9.25
C PRO A 379 10.22 -6.83 8.49
N SER A 380 10.45 -5.64 9.04
CA SER A 380 11.44 -4.64 8.64
C SER A 380 11.36 -4.11 7.20
N VAL A 381 10.24 -4.31 6.52
CA VAL A 381 9.99 -3.93 5.12
C VAL A 381 9.02 -2.75 5.02
N GLY A 382 9.36 -1.76 4.20
CA GLY A 382 8.48 -0.65 3.79
C GLY A 382 7.56 -1.04 2.63
N HIS A 383 6.68 -0.12 2.20
CA HIS A 383 5.59 -0.39 1.27
C HIS A 383 5.98 -1.20 0.02
N TYR A 384 7.05 -0.77 -0.69
CA TYR A 384 7.46 -1.40 -1.95
C TYR A 384 8.02 -2.82 -1.76
N GLY A 385 8.72 -3.07 -0.64
CA GLY A 385 9.29 -4.38 -0.35
C GLY A 385 8.25 -5.48 -0.07
N VAL A 386 6.97 -5.10 0.10
CA VAL A 386 5.83 -6.02 0.22
C VAL A 386 5.52 -6.73 -1.10
N PHE A 387 5.87 -6.12 -2.24
CA PHE A 387 5.51 -6.63 -3.57
C PHE A 387 6.67 -6.67 -4.57
N ASN A 388 7.84 -6.12 -4.21
CA ASN A 388 9.07 -6.18 -5.00
C ASN A 388 10.31 -6.27 -4.07
N GLY A 389 11.53 -6.27 -4.63
CA GLY A 389 12.77 -6.39 -3.85
C GLY A 389 13.12 -7.82 -3.45
N SER A 390 14.25 -8.02 -2.76
CA SER A 390 14.73 -9.36 -2.40
C SER A 390 13.81 -10.09 -1.42
N ARG A 391 13.22 -9.36 -0.45
CA ARG A 391 12.28 -9.90 0.55
C ARG A 391 11.00 -10.45 -0.10
N PHE A 392 10.45 -9.74 -1.08
CA PHE A 392 9.34 -10.28 -1.86
C PHE A 392 9.71 -11.61 -2.51
N ARG A 393 10.89 -11.67 -3.17
CA ARG A 393 11.38 -12.87 -3.88
C ARG A 393 11.63 -14.07 -2.96
N SER A 394 12.21 -13.85 -1.78
CA SER A 394 12.62 -14.94 -0.88
C SER A 394 11.55 -15.37 0.13
N GLU A 395 10.64 -14.48 0.52
CA GLU A 395 9.74 -14.71 1.68
C GLU A 395 8.25 -14.57 1.34
N ILE A 396 7.84 -13.52 0.62
CA ILE A 396 6.41 -13.23 0.37
C ILE A 396 5.88 -14.03 -0.83
N ALA A 397 6.53 -13.96 -1.98
CA ALA A 397 6.08 -14.65 -3.20
C ALA A 397 5.95 -16.17 -3.03
N PRO A 398 6.83 -16.89 -2.30
CA PRO A 398 6.61 -18.29 -1.96
C PRO A 398 5.31 -18.52 -1.17
N ARG A 399 5.02 -17.67 -0.16
CA ARG A 399 3.78 -17.78 0.64
C ARG A 399 2.53 -17.56 -0.18
N ILE A 400 2.54 -16.59 -1.09
CA ILE A 400 1.43 -16.32 -2.02
C ILE A 400 1.20 -17.55 -2.91
N LEU A 401 2.26 -18.11 -3.50
CA LEU A 401 2.15 -19.29 -4.37
C LEU A 401 1.68 -20.54 -3.60
N ASP A 402 2.13 -20.74 -2.36
CA ASP A 402 1.71 -21.87 -1.54
C ASP A 402 0.27 -21.71 -1.01
N PHE A 403 -0.17 -20.48 -0.72
CA PHE A 403 -1.58 -20.16 -0.43
C PHE A 403 -2.47 -20.43 -1.64
N ILE A 404 -2.06 -19.97 -2.83
CA ILE A 404 -2.74 -20.22 -4.10
C ILE A 404 -2.88 -21.73 -4.35
N ARG A 405 -1.79 -22.49 -4.23
CA ARG A 405 -1.77 -23.95 -4.44
C ARG A 405 -2.68 -24.71 -3.47
N SER A 406 -2.70 -24.30 -2.21
CA SER A 406 -3.61 -24.86 -1.20
C SER A 406 -5.09 -24.67 -1.54
N HIS A 407 -5.42 -23.69 -2.39
CA HIS A 407 -6.79 -23.30 -2.75
C HIS A 407 -7.10 -23.44 -4.26
N MET A 408 -6.25 -24.12 -5.05
CA MET A 408 -6.49 -24.39 -6.48
C MET A 408 -7.71 -25.30 -6.74
N MET A 409 -8.22 -25.98 -5.71
CA MET A 409 -9.45 -26.77 -5.76
C MET A 409 -10.53 -26.06 -4.95
N ARG A 410 -11.28 -25.18 -5.62
CA ARG A 410 -12.39 -24.43 -5.02
C ARG A 410 -13.48 -25.38 -4.48
N PRO A 411 -14.07 -25.12 -3.29
CA PRO A 411 -15.23 -25.87 -2.83
C PRO A 411 -16.41 -25.72 -3.79
N GLU A 412 -16.95 -26.83 -4.32
CA GLU A 412 -18.11 -26.81 -5.25
C GLU A 412 -19.38 -26.20 -4.65
N LYS A 413 -19.47 -26.14 -3.32
CA LYS A 413 -20.60 -25.54 -2.59
C LYS A 413 -20.06 -24.56 -1.56
N ALA A 414 -20.67 -23.38 -1.52
CA ALA A 414 -20.45 -22.44 -0.42
C ALA A 414 -20.91 -23.09 0.90
N PRO A 415 -20.19 -22.89 2.02
CA PRO A 415 -20.68 -23.28 3.33
C PRO A 415 -22.04 -22.60 3.60
N PRO A 416 -22.97 -23.28 4.30
CA PRO A 416 -24.26 -22.70 4.62
C PRO A 416 -24.11 -21.45 5.50
N LEU A 417 -24.96 -20.46 5.26
CA LEU A 417 -25.02 -19.22 6.04
C LEU A 417 -24.99 -19.51 7.56
N PRO A 418 -24.13 -18.84 8.34
CA PRO A 418 -24.26 -18.81 9.79
C PRO A 418 -25.66 -18.34 10.17
N ARG A 419 -26.38 -19.11 11.00
CA ARG A 419 -27.68 -18.70 11.53
C ARG A 419 -27.47 -17.63 12.62
N GLY A 420 -27.18 -16.39 12.22
CA GLY A 420 -26.84 -15.33 13.17
C GLY A 420 -26.42 -13.97 12.62
N THR A 421 -26.91 -13.53 11.45
CA THR A 421 -26.65 -12.17 10.92
C THR A 421 -27.90 -11.49 10.32
N SER A 422 -29.10 -11.92 10.71
CA SER A 422 -30.37 -11.39 10.18
C SER A 422 -30.94 -10.16 10.93
N GLU A 423 -30.17 -9.53 11.83
CA GLU A 423 -30.67 -8.39 12.63
C GLU A 423 -30.38 -7.01 12.01
N ILE A 424 -29.56 -6.92 10.95
CA ILE A 424 -29.30 -5.65 10.23
C ILE A 424 -30.33 -5.42 9.11
N ALA A 425 -31.12 -6.44 8.74
CA ALA A 425 -32.08 -6.38 7.64
C ALA A 425 -33.55 -6.15 8.07
N GLU A 426 -33.89 -6.28 9.35
CA GLU A 426 -35.29 -6.44 9.81
C GLU A 426 -35.88 -5.21 10.53
N ALA A 427 -35.24 -4.04 10.43
CA ALA A 427 -35.74 -2.78 10.97
C ALA A 427 -36.93 -2.15 10.20
N THR A 428 -37.85 -2.96 9.63
CA THR A 428 -39.10 -2.49 8.99
C THR A 428 -40.30 -3.47 9.11
N ARG A 429 -40.66 -3.88 10.33
CA ARG A 429 -42.07 -4.17 10.71
C ARG A 429 -42.22 -4.28 12.24
N GLY A 430 -43.32 -3.72 12.78
CA GLY A 430 -43.57 -3.68 14.22
C GLY A 430 -44.44 -4.83 14.73
N GLU A 431 -44.43 -4.99 16.06
CA GLU A 431 -45.44 -5.56 16.99
C GLU A 431 -46.14 -6.89 16.56
N ASP A 432 -46.23 -7.93 17.39
CA ASP A 432 -46.58 -7.91 18.82
C ASP A 432 -46.28 -9.26 19.54
N THR A 433 -46.28 -9.24 20.88
CA THR A 433 -46.38 -10.35 21.86
C THR A 433 -45.18 -11.28 22.15
N ALA A 434 -45.09 -11.65 23.43
CA ALA A 434 -44.12 -12.58 24.07
C ALA A 434 -44.88 -13.43 25.13
N PRO A 435 -44.28 -14.08 26.16
CA PRO A 435 -42.98 -14.75 26.31
C PRO A 435 -43.07 -16.16 27.00
N THR A 436 -42.05 -17.02 26.84
CA THR A 436 -41.70 -18.10 27.83
C THR A 436 -40.25 -18.58 27.64
N ALA A 437 -39.51 -19.17 28.59
CA ALA A 437 -39.37 -18.97 30.05
C ALA A 437 -38.26 -19.92 30.62
N LYS A 438 -37.14 -19.35 31.09
CA LYS A 438 -36.14 -19.89 32.07
C LYS A 438 -35.34 -21.19 31.82
N ALA A 439 -34.08 -21.13 32.27
CA ALA A 439 -33.08 -22.21 32.40
C ALA A 439 -33.25 -23.03 33.72
N PRO A 440 -32.38 -24.00 34.07
CA PRO A 440 -31.06 -23.68 34.67
C PRO A 440 -29.89 -24.65 34.34
N ALA A 441 -28.69 -24.32 34.85
CA ALA A 441 -27.41 -25.01 34.62
C ALA A 441 -27.00 -26.00 35.74
N LYS A 442 -25.95 -26.82 35.49
CA LYS A 442 -24.90 -27.10 36.49
C LYS A 442 -23.59 -27.64 35.89
N ALA A 443 -22.51 -27.55 36.68
CA ALA A 443 -21.11 -27.74 36.28
C ALA A 443 -20.45 -29.01 36.87
N ALA A 444 -19.32 -29.42 36.28
CA ALA A 444 -18.18 -30.07 36.97
C ALA A 444 -16.91 -30.04 36.09
N GLY A 445 -15.75 -29.73 36.67
CA GLY A 445 -14.40 -30.12 36.17
C GLY A 445 -13.79 -31.14 37.15
N PRO A 446 -12.44 -31.30 37.27
CA PRO A 446 -11.32 -30.76 36.48
C PRO A 446 -10.60 -31.93 35.74
N ASP A 447 -9.33 -31.96 35.31
CA ASP A 447 -8.17 -31.04 35.31
C ASP A 447 -7.17 -31.45 34.18
N ALA A 448 -6.22 -30.58 33.83
CA ALA A 448 -4.85 -30.88 33.33
C ALA A 448 -4.20 -29.64 32.66
N GLY A 449 -3.68 -28.70 33.46
CA GLY A 449 -2.93 -27.54 32.92
C GLY A 449 -1.46 -27.85 32.59
N VAL A 450 -0.94 -27.26 31.52
CA VAL A 450 0.51 -27.07 31.28
C VAL A 450 0.76 -25.59 31.02
N ALA A 451 1.79 -25.04 31.66
CA ALA A 451 1.95 -23.59 31.84
C ALA A 451 2.44 -22.84 30.58
N ALA A 452 1.93 -21.64 30.40
CA ALA A 452 2.58 -20.56 29.65
C ALA A 452 2.72 -19.35 30.58
N ALA A 453 3.93 -18.79 30.70
CA ALA A 453 4.21 -17.72 31.63
C ALA A 453 3.64 -16.38 31.13
N THR A 454 2.85 -15.71 31.97
CA THR A 454 2.43 -14.33 31.75
C THR A 454 3.61 -13.39 31.97
N MET A 455 4.06 -12.68 30.94
CA MET A 455 4.88 -11.48 31.14
C MET A 455 3.95 -10.35 31.58
N SER A 456 4.07 -9.93 32.84
CA SER A 456 3.44 -8.72 33.36
C SER A 456 4.03 -7.49 32.67
N ASP A 457 3.20 -6.52 32.28
CA ASP A 457 3.67 -5.22 31.78
C ASP A 457 4.57 -4.55 32.84
N PRO A 458 5.88 -4.35 32.56
CA PRO A 458 6.81 -3.79 33.55
C PRO A 458 6.49 -2.34 33.92
N LEU A 459 5.75 -1.61 33.08
CA LEU A 459 5.37 -0.21 33.32
C LEU A 459 4.14 -0.07 34.22
N ALA A 460 3.31 -1.12 34.36
CA ALA A 460 2.04 -1.05 35.09
C ALA A 460 2.19 -0.69 36.59
N ALA A 461 3.37 -0.88 37.18
CA ALA A 461 3.66 -0.54 38.58
C ALA A 461 4.08 0.94 38.80
N ILE A 462 4.37 1.68 37.73
CA ILE A 462 4.94 3.04 37.81
C ILE A 462 4.10 4.11 37.09
N LEU A 463 3.23 3.74 36.16
CA LEU A 463 2.37 4.67 35.44
C LEU A 463 1.12 5.00 36.28
N LEU A 464 0.82 6.29 36.41
CA LEU A 464 -0.36 6.79 37.10
C LEU A 464 -1.43 7.23 36.09
N ALA A 465 -2.70 7.04 36.42
CA ALA A 465 -3.80 7.57 35.60
C ALA A 465 -3.95 9.10 35.72
N GLU A 466 -3.62 9.65 36.88
CA GLU A 466 -3.66 11.08 37.21
C GLU A 466 -2.48 11.43 38.15
N PRO A 467 -1.98 12.67 38.14
CA PRO A 467 -0.88 13.09 39.01
C PRO A 467 -1.27 13.02 40.49
N GLN A 468 -0.43 12.39 41.31
CA GLN A 468 -0.58 12.40 42.76
C GLN A 468 -0.13 13.75 43.32
N GLY A 469 -1.02 14.74 43.35
CA GLY A 469 -0.73 16.11 43.76
C GLY A 469 -0.41 17.03 42.58
N VAL A 470 0.38 18.10 42.83
CA VAL A 470 0.88 18.97 41.76
C VAL A 470 1.98 18.20 41.01
N ALA A 471 1.87 18.11 39.68
CA ALA A 471 2.87 17.44 38.85
C ALA A 471 4.19 18.23 38.82
N ASP A 472 5.31 17.52 38.79
CA ASP A 472 6.66 18.10 38.70
C ASP A 472 6.94 18.69 37.31
N ASP A 473 7.78 19.73 37.23
CA ASP A 473 8.24 20.30 35.96
C ASP A 473 9.39 19.46 35.37
N LEU A 474 9.02 18.36 34.70
CA LEU A 474 9.98 17.43 34.09
C LEU A 474 10.99 18.11 33.13
N THR A 475 10.73 19.32 32.63
CA THR A 475 11.70 20.09 31.82
C THR A 475 12.95 20.53 32.60
N ALA A 476 12.96 20.44 33.93
CA ALA A 476 14.16 20.60 34.75
C ALA A 476 15.22 19.51 34.51
N ILE A 477 14.84 18.35 33.94
CA ILE A 477 15.78 17.31 33.52
C ILE A 477 16.33 17.64 32.13
N THR A 478 17.66 17.75 32.03
CA THR A 478 18.34 18.10 30.77
C THR A 478 18.04 17.05 29.70
N GLY A 479 17.39 17.50 28.62
CA GLY A 479 16.95 16.65 27.50
C GLY A 479 15.43 16.50 27.41
N ILE A 480 14.68 16.83 28.46
CA ILE A 480 13.21 16.87 28.44
C ILE A 480 12.75 18.27 28.02
N GLY A 481 12.26 18.40 26.79
CA GLY A 481 11.59 19.62 26.32
C GLY A 481 10.08 19.59 26.61
N PRO A 482 9.36 20.73 26.47
CA PRO A 482 7.93 20.81 26.79
C PRO A 482 7.06 19.76 26.07
N LYS A 483 7.34 19.46 24.79
CA LYS A 483 6.67 18.39 24.03
C LYS A 483 6.89 17.00 24.64
N LEU A 484 8.08 16.76 25.21
CA LEU A 484 8.48 15.48 25.78
C LEU A 484 7.84 15.28 27.16
N GLN A 485 7.75 16.33 27.97
CA GLN A 485 6.95 16.35 29.19
C GLN A 485 5.46 16.11 28.90
N THR A 486 4.89 16.70 27.84
CA THR A 486 3.51 16.38 27.44
C THR A 486 3.33 14.90 27.10
N ALA A 487 4.30 14.28 26.42
CA ALA A 487 4.27 12.85 26.11
C ALA A 487 4.45 11.95 27.36
N LEU A 488 5.32 12.32 28.29
CA LEU A 488 5.52 11.62 29.56
C LEU A 488 4.27 11.70 30.45
N ASN A 489 3.70 12.89 30.61
CA ASN A 489 2.44 13.11 31.32
C ASN A 489 1.30 12.30 30.68
N GLY A 490 1.20 12.29 29.34
CA GLY A 490 0.23 11.48 28.61
C GLY A 490 0.44 9.96 28.73
N ALA A 491 1.67 9.53 29.06
CA ALA A 491 1.99 8.14 29.37
C ALA A 491 1.72 7.76 30.84
N GLY A 492 1.45 8.74 31.73
CA GLY A 492 1.22 8.53 33.16
C GLY A 492 2.43 8.82 34.07
N ILE A 493 3.46 9.51 33.56
CA ILE A 493 4.64 9.94 34.32
C ILE A 493 4.53 11.45 34.55
N PHE A 494 4.32 11.84 35.81
CA PHE A 494 4.08 13.22 36.22
C PHE A 494 5.12 13.74 37.22
N HIS A 495 5.91 12.84 37.84
CA HIS A 495 6.75 13.15 38.99
C HIS A 495 8.19 12.64 38.83
N TYR A 496 9.16 13.36 39.39
CA TYR A 496 10.58 12.97 39.34
C TYR A 496 10.83 11.60 39.98
N TRP A 497 10.11 11.25 41.05
CA TRP A 497 10.28 9.95 41.72
C TRP A 497 9.93 8.76 40.82
N GLN A 498 9.01 8.93 39.86
CA GLN A 498 8.66 7.89 38.88
C GLN A 498 9.83 7.62 37.91
N ILE A 499 10.57 8.68 37.53
CA ILE A 499 11.77 8.58 36.67
C ILE A 499 12.98 8.07 37.47
N ALA A 500 13.13 8.55 38.71
CA ALA A 500 14.22 8.17 39.63
C ALA A 500 14.20 6.68 40.03
N GLY A 501 13.01 6.06 40.01
CA GLY A 501 12.78 4.66 40.37
C GLY A 501 12.75 3.66 39.20
N LEU A 502 13.00 4.08 37.96
CA LEU A 502 13.00 3.19 36.79
C LEU A 502 14.12 2.14 36.89
N ASN A 503 13.76 0.86 36.73
CA ASN A 503 14.73 -0.21 36.50
C ASN A 503 15.01 -0.44 35.00
N GLU A 504 16.06 -1.18 34.65
CA GLU A 504 16.50 -1.39 33.26
C GLU A 504 15.37 -1.85 32.31
N ALA A 505 14.51 -2.80 32.74
CA ALA A 505 13.39 -3.29 31.94
C ALA A 505 12.28 -2.22 31.76
N GLN A 506 12.10 -1.33 32.73
CA GLN A 506 11.18 -0.19 32.62
C GLN A 506 11.76 0.93 31.75
N ILE A 507 13.08 1.16 31.80
CA ILE A 507 13.76 2.10 30.88
C ILE A 507 13.56 1.63 29.45
N GLU A 508 13.87 0.36 29.14
CA GLU A 508 13.72 -0.19 27.79
C GLU A 508 12.26 -0.15 27.30
N ALA A 509 11.31 -0.52 28.17
CA ALA A 509 9.88 -0.46 27.83
C ALA A 509 9.39 0.98 27.61
N LEU A 510 9.87 1.96 28.38
CA LEU A 510 9.49 3.37 28.24
C LEU A 510 10.15 4.04 27.02
N ASP A 511 11.45 3.79 26.81
CA ASP A 511 12.19 4.25 25.63
C ASP A 511 11.58 3.71 24.33
N GLY A 512 11.12 2.45 24.35
CA GLY A 512 10.42 1.82 23.23
C GLY A 512 8.99 2.34 23.02
N LYS A 513 8.23 2.55 24.11
CA LYS A 513 6.85 3.05 24.04
C LYS A 513 6.73 4.49 23.52
N LEU A 514 7.77 5.31 23.68
CA LEU A 514 7.77 6.73 23.30
C LEU A 514 8.85 7.13 22.26
N ASP A 515 9.48 6.16 21.59
CA ASP A 515 10.60 6.30 20.62
C ASP A 515 11.70 7.28 21.08
N PHE A 516 12.16 7.11 22.32
CA PHE A 516 13.23 7.95 22.87
C PHE A 516 14.62 7.55 22.36
N ARG A 517 14.80 6.32 21.83
CA ARG A 517 16.05 5.82 21.22
C ARG A 517 17.27 5.87 22.14
N GLY A 518 17.14 5.37 23.38
CA GLY A 518 18.25 5.32 24.34
C GLY A 518 18.49 6.63 25.11
N ARG A 519 17.63 7.64 24.97
CA ARG A 519 17.85 8.97 25.59
C ARG A 519 17.83 8.94 27.10
N ILE A 520 16.95 8.16 27.74
CA ILE A 520 16.86 8.09 29.21
C ILE A 520 18.22 7.73 29.80
N ALA A 521 18.91 6.74 29.21
CA ALA A 521 20.24 6.31 29.62
C ALA A 521 21.35 7.26 29.16
N ARG A 522 21.33 7.68 27.87
CA ARG A 522 22.39 8.53 27.28
C ARG A 522 22.47 9.91 27.91
N ASP A 523 21.32 10.51 28.20
CA ASP A 523 21.21 11.86 28.75
C ASP A 523 21.09 11.84 30.29
N GLY A 524 21.23 10.67 30.92
CA GLY A 524 21.37 10.52 32.38
C GLY A 524 20.15 10.98 33.19
N TRP A 525 18.93 10.72 32.71
CA TRP A 525 17.71 11.28 33.31
C TRP A 525 17.45 10.77 34.73
N ILE A 526 17.81 9.52 35.03
CA ILE A 526 17.58 8.91 36.35
C ILE A 526 18.41 9.61 37.44
N GLU A 527 19.70 9.86 37.18
CA GLU A 527 20.58 10.56 38.12
C GLU A 527 20.19 12.03 38.34
N GLN A 528 19.57 12.66 37.34
CA GLN A 528 19.01 14.01 37.45
C GLN A 528 17.70 14.00 38.26
N ALA A 529 16.78 13.09 37.94
CA ALA A 529 15.53 12.91 38.66
C ALA A 529 15.74 12.56 40.14
N GLN A 530 16.75 11.74 40.47
CA GLN A 530 17.11 11.42 41.85
C GLN A 530 17.61 12.63 42.66
N LYS A 531 18.25 13.62 42.00
CA LYS A 531 18.66 14.88 42.66
C LYS A 531 17.44 15.78 42.89
N LEU A 532 16.60 15.94 41.86
CA LEU A 532 15.41 16.80 41.92
C LEU A 532 14.33 16.26 42.89
N ALA A 533 14.17 14.95 42.99
CA ALA A 533 13.26 14.32 43.96
C ALA A 533 13.73 14.45 45.44
N GLY A 534 14.93 14.95 45.69
CA GLY A 534 15.50 15.15 47.02
C GLY A 534 15.38 16.59 47.55
N GLU A 535 15.00 17.56 46.73
CA GLU A 535 14.84 18.96 47.13
C GLU A 535 13.36 19.26 47.43
N PRO A 536 12.99 19.67 48.67
CA PRO A 536 11.63 20.08 48.97
C PRO A 536 11.34 21.43 48.28
N ALA A 537 10.26 21.48 47.49
CA ALA A 537 9.88 22.68 46.74
C ALA A 537 9.62 23.89 47.66
N GLU A 538 10.33 25.00 47.42
CA GLU A 538 9.96 26.31 47.97
C GLU A 538 8.73 26.87 47.22
N HIS A 539 7.85 27.53 47.97
CA HIS A 539 6.53 28.01 47.53
C HIS A 539 6.54 29.39 46.87
#